data_AF-A0A953YIL2-F1
#
_entry.id   AF-A0A953YIL2-F1
#
_cell.length_a   1.000
_cell.length_b   1.000
_cell.length_c   1.000
_cell.angle_alpha   90.00
_cell.angle_beta   90.00
_cell.angle_gamma   90.00
#
_symmetry.space_group_name_H-M   'P 1'
#
loop_
_entity.id
_entity.type
_entity.pdbx_description
1 polymer ?
#
loop_
_entity_poly.entity_id
_entity_poly.type
_entity_poly.pdbx_seq_one_letter_code
_entity_poly.pdbx_strand_id
1 'polypeptide(L)'
;LSHHANGVFAGAIDPDDPLFDKDRIVTLTGKAGDMTVHHVRTLHGSAPNTSDRARLILFYELASGDAWPLLGTGAHYTRLDQRAFWADLTERMVTGSPCLTPRVEPVPVRLPLPPAADTSSIFKTQESAGARSAFV
;
A
#
# COMPACT_ATOMS: atom_id res chain seq x y z
N LEU A 1 7.34 12.39 -5.56
CA LEU A 1 6.45 11.23 -5.30
C LEU A 1 6.13 11.04 -3.80
N SER A 2 6.09 12.11 -3.01
CA SER A 2 5.78 12.00 -1.57
C SER A 2 4.32 11.59 -1.38
N HIS A 3 4.07 10.61 -0.49
CA HIS A 3 2.72 10.25 -0.05
C HIS A 3 2.25 11.06 1.17
N HIS A 4 2.90 12.19 1.42
CA HIS A 4 2.56 13.13 2.49
C HIS A 4 2.20 14.49 1.90
N ALA A 5 1.16 15.08 2.45
CA ALA A 5 0.73 16.45 2.18
C ALA A 5 0.40 17.12 3.52
N ASN A 6 0.67 18.42 3.65
CA ASN A 6 0.39 19.20 4.87
C ASN A 6 0.93 18.56 6.16
N GLY A 7 2.08 17.87 6.08
CA GLY A 7 2.74 17.23 7.21
C GLY A 7 2.17 15.87 7.65
N VAL A 8 1.11 15.37 7.02
CA VAL A 8 0.47 14.07 7.36
C VAL A 8 0.52 13.10 6.17
N PHE A 9 0.30 11.82 6.43
CA PHE A 9 0.13 10.81 5.38
C PHE A 9 -1.15 11.09 4.58
N ALA A 10 -1.01 11.20 3.27
CA ALA A 10 -2.07 11.52 2.32
C ALA A 10 -2.60 10.30 1.56
N GLY A 11 -1.81 9.22 1.47
CA GLY A 11 -2.18 8.06 0.65
C GLY A 11 -2.34 8.37 -0.86
N ALA A 12 -1.80 9.51 -1.30
CA ALA A 12 -1.78 9.99 -2.68
C ALA A 12 -0.51 10.82 -2.89
N ILE A 13 -0.12 10.98 -4.16
CA ILE A 13 0.95 11.89 -4.57
C ILE A 13 0.36 13.13 -5.23
N ASP A 14 1.14 14.21 -5.25
CA ASP A 14 0.81 15.40 -6.04
C ASP A 14 0.95 15.07 -7.54
N PRO A 15 -0.10 15.23 -8.37
CA PRO A 15 0.00 15.02 -9.81
C PRO A 15 0.91 16.04 -10.52
N ASP A 16 1.29 17.13 -9.86
CA ASP A 16 2.23 18.13 -10.40
C ASP A 16 3.65 17.94 -9.84
N ASP A 17 3.90 16.87 -9.06
CA ASP A 17 5.23 16.50 -8.59
C ASP A 17 6.16 16.23 -9.80
N PRO A 18 7.34 16.88 -9.87
CA PRO A 18 8.22 16.78 -11.04
C PRO A 18 8.81 15.38 -11.25
N LEU A 19 8.72 14.50 -10.25
CA LEU A 19 9.14 13.10 -10.36
C LEU A 19 7.99 12.19 -10.84
N PHE A 20 6.77 12.71 -11.00
CA PHE A 20 5.64 11.98 -11.54
C PHE A 20 5.59 12.08 -13.06
N ASP A 21 6.03 11.02 -13.72
CA ASP A 21 6.03 10.91 -15.17
C ASP A 21 4.68 10.38 -15.69
N LYS A 22 3.81 11.31 -16.10
CA LYS A 22 2.45 11.01 -16.58
C LYS A 22 2.44 10.21 -17.88
N ASP A 23 3.43 10.40 -18.74
CA ASP A 23 3.47 9.77 -20.07
C ASP A 23 3.82 8.27 -19.98
N ARG A 24 4.36 7.83 -18.83
CA ARG A 24 4.69 6.43 -18.56
C ARG A 24 3.55 5.63 -17.93
N ILE A 25 2.39 6.23 -17.69
CA ILE A 25 1.25 5.54 -17.10
C ILE A 25 0.73 4.48 -18.08
N VAL A 26 0.58 3.24 -17.58
CA VAL A 26 -0.03 2.14 -18.33
C VAL A 26 -1.28 1.66 -17.61
N THR A 27 -2.42 1.69 -18.30
CA THR A 27 -3.67 1.16 -17.77
C THR A 27 -3.68 -0.36 -17.85
N LEU A 28 -3.86 -1.01 -16.70
CA LEU A 28 -4.02 -2.46 -16.62
C LEU A 28 -5.51 -2.80 -16.62
N THR A 29 -5.95 -3.58 -17.61
CA THR A 29 -7.34 -4.06 -17.75
C THR A 29 -7.39 -5.58 -17.83
N GLY A 30 -8.49 -6.18 -17.38
CA GLY A 30 -8.67 -7.63 -17.45
C GLY A 30 -10.12 -8.05 -17.18
N LYS A 31 -10.40 -9.34 -17.37
CA LYS A 31 -11.64 -10.02 -17.01
C LYS A 31 -11.56 -10.58 -15.58
N ALA A 32 -12.70 -11.01 -15.04
CA ALA A 32 -12.71 -11.71 -13.76
C ALA A 32 -11.80 -12.95 -13.83
N GLY A 33 -10.87 -13.05 -12.88
CA GLY A 33 -9.83 -14.08 -12.85
C GLY A 33 -8.46 -13.61 -13.35
N ASP A 34 -8.39 -12.51 -14.09
CA ASP A 34 -7.10 -11.90 -14.46
C ASP A 34 -6.42 -11.32 -13.21
N MET A 35 -5.10 -11.39 -13.18
CA MET A 35 -4.30 -10.87 -12.07
C MET A 35 -3.13 -10.03 -12.57
N THR A 36 -2.74 -9.06 -11.74
CA THR A 36 -1.50 -8.31 -11.93
C THR A 36 -0.60 -8.58 -10.73
N VAL A 37 0.71 -8.67 -10.99
CA VAL A 37 1.73 -8.79 -9.95
C VAL A 37 2.68 -7.62 -10.13
N HIS A 38 2.86 -6.84 -9.08
CA HIS A 38 3.74 -5.68 -9.11
C HIS A 38 4.49 -5.56 -7.79
N HIS A 39 5.69 -4.98 -7.86
CA HIS A 39 6.47 -4.69 -6.67
C HIS A 39 5.78 -3.57 -5.88
N VAL A 40 5.68 -3.66 -4.54
CA VAL A 40 4.95 -2.72 -3.67
C VAL A 40 5.38 -1.24 -3.79
N ARG A 41 6.64 -1.01 -4.19
CA ARG A 41 7.21 0.34 -4.48
C ARG A 41 6.90 0.89 -5.87
N THR A 42 6.25 0.12 -6.73
CA THR A 42 5.81 0.61 -8.05
C THR A 42 4.72 1.64 -7.81
N LEU A 43 4.85 2.85 -8.34
CA LEU A 43 3.77 3.82 -8.25
C LEU A 43 2.55 3.27 -9.01
N HIS A 44 1.43 3.16 -8.31
CA HIS A 44 0.19 2.62 -8.86
C HIS A 44 -1.00 3.33 -8.22
N GLY A 45 -2.14 3.24 -8.89
CA GLY A 45 -3.38 3.86 -8.47
C GLY A 45 -4.56 3.34 -9.28
N SER A 46 -5.77 3.72 -8.87
CA SER A 46 -7.00 3.33 -9.55
C SER A 46 -7.62 4.52 -10.26
N ALA A 47 -7.99 4.35 -11.53
CA ALA A 47 -8.91 5.26 -12.19
C ALA A 47 -10.30 5.18 -11.52
N PRO A 48 -11.08 6.28 -11.52
CA PRO A 48 -12.47 6.28 -11.05
C PRO A 48 -13.29 5.18 -11.72
N ASN A 49 -14.20 4.57 -10.95
CA ASN A 49 -15.16 3.63 -11.53
C ASN A 49 -16.31 4.43 -12.17
N THR A 50 -16.40 4.42 -13.49
CA THR A 50 -17.45 5.14 -14.26
C THR A 50 -18.62 4.23 -14.67
N SER A 51 -18.68 3.01 -14.14
CA SER A 51 -19.77 2.05 -14.43
C SER A 51 -20.84 2.05 -13.32
N ASP A 52 -21.98 1.42 -13.62
CA ASP A 52 -23.09 1.19 -12.70
C ASP A 52 -22.90 -0.05 -11.79
N ARG A 53 -21.74 -0.70 -11.87
CA ARG A 53 -21.42 -1.91 -11.10
C ARG A 53 -20.17 -1.72 -10.25
N ALA A 54 -20.12 -2.39 -9.11
CA ALA A 54 -18.92 -2.39 -8.27
C ALA A 54 -17.76 -3.11 -8.98
N ARG A 55 -16.57 -2.50 -8.96
CA ARG A 55 -15.32 -3.13 -9.39
C ARG A 55 -14.69 -3.87 -8.21
N LEU A 56 -15.04 -5.14 -8.06
CA LEU A 56 -14.50 -6.00 -7.00
C LEU A 56 -13.05 -6.39 -7.31
N ILE A 57 -12.20 -6.35 -6.29
CA ILE A 57 -10.79 -6.73 -6.38
C ILE A 57 -10.40 -7.49 -5.11
N LEU A 58 -9.53 -8.49 -5.28
CA LEU A 58 -8.91 -9.23 -4.19
C LEU A 58 -7.42 -8.86 -4.17
N PHE A 59 -6.94 -8.39 -3.01
CA PHE A 59 -5.54 -8.06 -2.80
C PHE A 59 -4.85 -9.16 -2.00
N TYR A 60 -3.71 -9.62 -2.49
CA TYR A 60 -2.74 -10.40 -1.72
C TYR A 60 -1.46 -9.61 -1.61
N GLU A 61 -1.03 -9.35 -0.38
CA GLU A 61 0.28 -8.78 -0.09
C GLU A 61 1.22 -9.91 0.30
N LEU A 62 2.35 -10.01 -0.39
CA LEU A 62 3.35 -11.04 -0.16
C LEU A 62 4.68 -10.37 0.16
N ALA A 63 5.34 -10.87 1.20
CA ALA A 63 6.66 -10.43 1.62
C ALA A 63 7.60 -11.65 1.68
N SER A 64 8.89 -11.39 1.49
CA SER A 64 9.92 -12.41 1.78
C SER A 64 9.86 -12.78 3.26
N GLY A 65 10.19 -14.03 3.61
CA GLY A 65 10.17 -14.49 5.01
C GLY A 65 11.12 -13.71 5.94
N ASP A 66 12.09 -13.00 5.37
CA ASP A 66 13.04 -12.12 6.07
C ASP A 66 12.63 -10.62 6.07
N ALA A 67 11.52 -10.26 5.43
CA ALA A 67 11.01 -8.89 5.36
C ALA A 67 10.00 -8.63 6.48
N TRP A 68 10.52 -8.40 7.69
CA TRP A 68 9.72 -8.22 8.89
C TRP A 68 8.91 -6.91 8.87
N PRO A 69 7.67 -6.91 9.40
CA PRO A 69 6.81 -5.73 9.38
C PRO A 69 7.37 -4.62 10.26
N LEU A 70 7.24 -3.38 9.78
CA LEU A 70 7.54 -2.18 10.56
C LEU A 70 6.35 -1.85 11.47
N LEU A 71 6.62 -1.57 12.74
CA LEU A 71 5.60 -1.19 13.72
C LEU A 71 5.05 0.21 13.46
N GLY A 72 3.81 0.47 13.89
CA GLY A 72 3.17 1.78 13.81
C GLY A 72 2.49 2.11 12.48
N THR A 73 2.39 1.15 11.55
CA THR A 73 1.78 1.34 10.21
C THR A 73 0.30 0.97 10.13
N GLY A 74 -0.34 0.67 11.27
CA GLY A 74 -1.73 0.19 11.31
C GLY A 74 -1.91 -1.23 10.76
N ALA A 75 -0.81 -1.95 10.48
CA ALA A 75 -0.85 -3.32 9.98
C ALA A 75 -1.49 -4.28 10.99
N HIS A 76 -2.07 -5.37 10.48
CA HIS A 76 -2.70 -6.45 11.27
C HIS A 76 -1.87 -6.86 12.50
N TYR A 77 -0.55 -6.97 12.31
CA TYR A 77 0.41 -7.42 13.31
C TYR A 77 0.55 -6.50 14.52
N THR A 78 0.22 -5.20 14.42
CA THR A 78 0.46 -4.24 15.51
C THR A 78 -0.42 -4.48 16.73
N ARG A 79 -1.44 -5.34 16.62
CA ARG A 79 -2.34 -5.72 17.72
C ARG A 79 -1.99 -7.05 18.36
N LEU A 80 -1.03 -7.79 17.80
CA LEU A 80 -0.67 -9.13 18.25
C LEU A 80 0.42 -9.06 19.32
N ASP A 81 0.30 -9.86 20.36
CA ASP A 81 1.42 -10.13 21.26
C ASP A 81 2.46 -11.05 20.60
N GLN A 82 3.58 -11.32 21.27
CA GLN A 82 4.66 -12.13 20.70
C GLN A 82 4.21 -13.56 20.32
N ARG A 83 3.32 -14.17 21.11
CA ARG A 83 2.86 -15.54 20.88
C ARG A 83 1.89 -15.60 19.71
N ALA A 84 0.93 -14.68 19.68
CA ALA A 84 -0.04 -14.56 18.60
C ALA A 84 0.65 -14.19 17.28
N PHE A 85 1.64 -13.29 17.32
CA PHE A 85 2.43 -12.92 16.15
C PHE A 85 3.23 -14.11 15.60
N TRP A 86 3.85 -14.92 16.47
CA TRP A 86 4.55 -16.12 16.04
C TRP A 86 3.63 -17.14 15.37
N ALA A 87 2.45 -17.38 15.95
CA ALA A 87 1.45 -18.27 15.36
C ALA A 87 0.97 -17.77 14.00
N ASP A 88 0.62 -16.47 13.91
CA ASP A 88 0.15 -15.83 12.67
C ASP A 88 1.22 -15.86 11.57
N LEU A 89 2.49 -15.56 11.90
CA LEU A 89 3.60 -15.62 10.95
C LEU A 89 3.84 -17.05 10.43
N THR A 90 3.69 -18.06 11.29
CA THR A 90 3.87 -19.47 10.91
C THR A 90 2.70 -19.96 10.03
N GLU A 91 1.46 -19.64 10.41
CA GLU A 91 0.25 -20.03 9.68
C GLU A 91 0.19 -19.39 8.27
N ARG A 92 0.64 -18.13 8.16
CA ARG A 92 0.61 -17.37 6.90
C ARG A 92 1.81 -17.61 6.00
N MET A 93 2.77 -18.46 6.39
CA MET A 93 3.92 -18.78 5.56
C MET A 93 3.48 -19.56 4.31
N VAL A 94 3.57 -18.93 3.14
CA VAL A 94 3.11 -19.54 1.89
C VAL A 94 4.07 -20.64 1.41
N THR A 95 5.38 -20.40 1.53
CA THR A 95 6.42 -21.36 1.16
C THR A 95 7.63 -21.21 2.07
N GLY A 96 8.38 -22.30 2.28
CA GLY A 96 9.60 -22.27 3.09
C GLY A 96 9.33 -22.34 4.60
N SER A 97 10.16 -21.67 5.39
CA SER A 97 10.07 -21.65 6.85
C SER A 97 10.28 -20.24 7.41
N PRO A 98 9.74 -19.91 8.59
CA PRO A 98 9.96 -18.63 9.27
C PRO A 98 11.44 -18.24 9.38
N CYS A 99 11.79 -17.04 8.92
CA CYS A 99 13.14 -16.49 9.11
C CYS A 99 13.16 -15.57 10.33
N LEU A 100 13.94 -15.93 11.35
CA LEU A 100 14.06 -15.15 12.60
C LEU A 100 15.11 -14.04 12.53
N THR A 101 15.85 -13.94 11.42
CA THR A 101 16.84 -12.89 11.19
C THR A 101 16.32 -11.96 10.11
N PRO A 102 15.76 -10.79 10.47
CA PRO A 102 15.25 -9.84 9.49
C PRO A 102 16.37 -9.36 8.57
N ARG A 103 16.06 -9.19 7.29
CA ARG A 103 16.91 -8.46 6.36
C ARG A 103 16.71 -6.96 6.58
N VAL A 104 17.82 -6.26 6.79
CA VAL A 104 17.84 -4.80 6.95
C VAL A 104 18.67 -4.22 5.79
N GLU A 105 18.05 -3.35 5.01
CA GLU A 105 18.65 -2.72 3.82
C GLU A 105 18.45 -1.21 3.86
N PRO A 106 19.38 -0.41 3.31
CA PRO A 106 19.23 1.04 3.19
C PRO A 106 18.27 1.41 2.06
N VAL A 107 16.98 1.09 2.23
CA VAL A 107 15.91 1.41 1.29
C VAL A 107 15.17 2.69 1.71
N PRO A 108 14.65 3.49 0.75
CA PRO A 108 13.99 4.77 1.05
C PRO A 108 12.58 4.53 1.61
N VAL A 109 12.50 4.08 2.86
CA VAL A 109 11.23 3.84 3.56
C VAL A 109 10.83 5.06 4.36
N ARG A 110 9.58 5.51 4.16
CA ARG A 110 8.93 6.52 4.99
C ARG A 110 7.64 5.93 5.55
N LEU A 111 7.48 5.98 6.87
CA LEU A 111 6.27 5.48 7.53
C LEU A 111 5.06 6.38 7.20
N PRO A 112 3.83 5.82 7.15
CA PRO A 112 2.60 6.57 6.94
C PRO A 112 2.16 7.34 8.21
N LEU A 113 3.10 8.10 8.77
CA LEU A 113 2.94 8.85 10.02
C LEU A 113 3.41 10.31 9.81
N PRO A 114 2.80 11.28 10.51
CA PRO A 114 1.55 11.15 11.26
C PRO A 114 0.35 10.84 10.35
N PRO A 115 -0.70 10.18 10.84
CA PRO A 115 -1.88 9.89 10.04
C PRO A 115 -2.70 11.16 9.75
N ALA A 116 -3.53 11.10 8.72
CA ALA A 116 -4.58 12.11 8.51
C ALA A 116 -5.59 12.10 9.67
N ALA A 117 -6.37 13.19 9.81
CA ALA A 117 -7.37 13.32 10.86
C ALA A 117 -8.48 12.25 10.76
N ASP A 118 -8.88 11.87 9.54
CA ASP A 118 -9.84 10.81 9.28
C ASP A 118 -9.18 9.67 8.51
N THR A 119 -8.98 8.55 9.22
CA THR A 119 -8.42 7.29 8.68
C THR A 119 -9.47 6.20 8.52
N SER A 120 -10.76 6.53 8.51
CA SER A 120 -11.85 5.56 8.35
C SER A 120 -11.83 4.88 6.98
N SER A 121 -11.33 5.56 5.96
CA SER A 121 -11.09 5.00 4.63
C SER A 121 -9.95 5.72 3.93
N ILE A 122 -9.31 5.04 2.97
CA ILE A 122 -8.27 5.66 2.14
C ILE A 122 -8.80 6.88 1.37
N PHE A 123 -10.05 6.86 0.92
CA PHE A 123 -10.68 7.98 0.23
C PHE A 123 -10.79 9.22 1.14
N LYS A 124 -11.11 9.03 2.42
CA LYS A 124 -11.14 10.12 3.40
C LYS A 124 -9.75 10.70 3.67
N THR A 125 -8.74 9.83 3.78
CA THR A 125 -7.35 10.25 3.90
C THR A 125 -6.90 11.08 2.68
N GLN A 126 -7.18 10.60 1.46
CA GLN A 126 -6.84 11.29 0.21
C GLN A 126 -7.61 12.62 0.03
N GLU A 127 -8.91 12.62 0.34
CA GLU A 127 -9.77 13.82 0.31
C GLU A 127 -9.22 14.91 1.24
N SER A 128 -8.82 14.55 2.46
CA SER A 128 -8.25 15.50 3.44
C SER A 128 -6.93 16.14 2.99
N ALA A 129 -6.21 15.47 2.09
CA ALA A 129 -4.98 15.97 1.49
C ALA A 129 -5.22 16.86 0.26
N GLY A 130 -6.48 17.02 -0.18
CA GLY A 130 -6.80 17.72 -1.42
C GLY A 130 -6.34 16.96 -2.67
N ALA A 131 -6.23 15.62 -2.58
CA ALA A 131 -5.78 14.79 -3.69
C ALA A 131 -6.68 14.96 -4.92
N ARG A 132 -6.06 15.07 -6.09
CA ARG A 132 -6.74 15.19 -7.38
C ARG A 132 -6.49 13.94 -8.19
N SER A 133 -7.47 13.53 -8.98
CA SER A 133 -7.28 12.42 -9.92
C SER A 133 -6.30 12.83 -11.01
N ALA A 134 -5.38 11.95 -11.37
CA ALA A 134 -4.48 12.13 -12.52
C ALA A 134 -5.18 11.83 -13.86
N PHE A 135 -6.44 11.40 -13.82
CA PHE A 135 -7.25 11.02 -14.99
C PHE A 135 -8.26 12.11 -15.39
N VAL A 136 -8.05 13.37 -14.99
CA VAL A 136 -8.89 14.53 -15.31
C VAL A 136 -8.20 15.41 -16.33
#